data_AF-A0A4Y3TQH1-F1
#
_entry.id   AF-A0A4Y3TQH1-F1
#
_cell.length_a   1.000
_cell.length_b   1.000
_cell.length_c   1.000
_cell.angle_alpha   90.00
_cell.angle_beta   90.00
_cell.angle_gamma   90.00
#
_symmetry.space_group_name_H-M   'P 1'
#
loop_
_entity.id
_entity.type
_entity.pdbx_description
1 polymer ?
#
loop_
_entity_poly.entity_id
_entity_poly.type
_entity_poly.pdbx_seq_one_letter_code
_entity_poly.pdbx_strand_id
1 'polypeptide(L)'
;MTIPEKLIANSNVGFAVVILTADDIGRAKTDTEERPRARQNVILELGYFVGHLGRDKVCALLKDTVELPSDYVGVVYVPWDDAGAWKMELAKEMHAAGYDVDFNKVIKGR
;
A
#
# COMPACT_ATOMS: atom_id res chain seq x y z
N MET A 1 7.97 1.34 22.03
CA MET A 1 8.14 2.09 20.77
C MET A 1 6.79 2.44 20.20
N THR A 2 6.59 3.71 19.87
CA THR A 2 5.44 4.25 19.14
C THR A 2 5.52 3.88 17.65
N ILE A 3 4.43 4.07 16.88
CA ILE A 3 4.43 3.83 15.43
C ILE A 3 5.52 4.65 14.70
N PRO A 4 5.67 5.97 14.95
CA PRO A 4 6.74 6.76 14.32
C PRO A 4 8.15 6.25 14.63
N GLU A 5 8.42 5.83 15.87
CA GLU A 5 9.74 5.28 16.25
C GLU A 5 10.05 3.99 15.49
N LYS A 6 9.06 3.12 15.31
CA LYS A 6 9.20 1.89 14.52
C LYS A 6 9.45 2.20 13.05
N LEU A 7 8.75 3.17 12.49
CA LEU A 7 8.94 3.61 11.10
C LEU A 7 10.36 4.10 10.87
N ILE A 8 10.86 5.02 11.71
CA ILE A 8 12.22 5.57 11.59
C ILE A 8 13.27 4.47 11.75
N ALA A 9 13.08 3.55 12.70
CA ALA A 9 14.02 2.45 12.91
C ALA A 9 14.09 1.47 11.73
N ASN A 10 13.04 1.40 10.90
CA ASN A 10 12.92 0.46 9.78
C ASN A 10 12.78 1.17 8.42
N SER A 11 13.15 2.45 8.32
CA SER A 11 12.93 3.24 7.10
C SER A 11 14.01 3.04 6.04
N ASN A 12 15.13 2.39 6.39
CA ASN A 12 16.23 2.09 5.46
C ASN A 12 15.86 0.93 4.53
N VAL A 13 14.90 1.19 3.66
CA VAL A 13 14.39 0.28 2.62
C VAL A 13 14.37 1.04 1.30
N GLY A 14 14.41 0.34 0.17
CA GLY A 14 14.34 0.99 -1.13
C GLY A 14 12.97 0.90 -1.82
N PHE A 15 12.01 0.17 -1.25
CA PHE A 15 10.65 0.03 -1.77
C PHE A 15 9.72 -0.34 -0.61
N ALA A 16 8.50 0.18 -0.61
CA ALA A 16 7.50 -0.12 0.41
C ALA A 16 6.24 -0.72 -0.22
N VAL A 17 5.77 -1.82 0.37
CA VAL A 17 4.46 -2.40 0.04
C VAL A 17 3.56 -2.19 1.24
N VAL A 18 2.44 -1.49 1.04
CA VAL A 18 1.49 -1.17 2.11
C VAL A 18 0.20 -1.92 1.84
N ILE A 19 -0.26 -2.73 2.79
CA ILE A 19 -1.50 -3.50 2.64
C ILE A 19 -2.63 -2.72 3.32
N LEU A 20 -3.60 -2.27 2.53
CA LEU A 20 -4.79 -1.56 2.96
C LEU A 20 -5.93 -2.58 3.06
N THR A 21 -6.33 -2.91 4.28
CA THR A 21 -7.46 -3.80 4.57
C THR A 21 -8.58 -3.04 5.28
N ALA A 22 -9.80 -3.57 5.20
CA ALA A 22 -11.00 -3.01 5.85
C ALA A 22 -11.02 -3.22 7.39
N ASP A 23 -9.96 -2.78 8.08
CA ASP A 23 -9.74 -3.06 9.50
C ASP A 23 -10.53 -2.15 10.44
N ASP A 24 -10.83 -0.92 10.00
CA ASP A 24 -11.58 0.08 10.77
C ASP A 24 -12.87 0.47 10.02
N ILE A 25 -13.82 1.07 10.73
CA ILE A 25 -15.03 1.67 10.17
C ILE A 25 -15.04 3.15 10.54
N GLY A 26 -15.44 4.03 9.61
CA GLY A 26 -15.53 5.45 9.91
C GLY A 26 -16.21 6.25 8.80
N ARG A 27 -16.29 7.56 9.01
CA ARG A 27 -16.88 8.50 8.07
C ARG A 27 -16.36 9.91 8.28
N ALA A 28 -16.50 10.75 7.25
CA ALA A 28 -16.39 12.19 7.42
C ALA A 28 -17.50 12.71 8.35
N LYS A 29 -17.25 13.82 9.06
CA LYS A 29 -18.25 14.44 9.94
C LYS A 29 -19.54 14.82 9.19
N THR A 30 -19.40 15.15 7.91
CA THR A 30 -20.48 15.55 7.00
C THR A 30 -21.26 14.39 6.41
N ASP A 31 -20.74 13.16 6.51
CA ASP A 31 -21.39 11.96 5.98
C ASP A 31 -22.25 11.32 7.08
N THR A 32 -23.31 10.60 6.73
CA THR A 32 -24.16 9.89 7.72
C THR A 32 -23.87 8.40 7.78
N GLU A 33 -23.34 7.84 6.72
CA GLU A 33 -23.03 6.41 6.61
C GLU A 33 -21.58 6.14 6.99
N GLU A 34 -21.37 5.10 7.80
CA GLU A 34 -20.03 4.60 8.07
C GLU A 34 -19.59 3.63 6.96
N ARG A 35 -18.32 3.71 6.59
CA ARG A 35 -17.72 2.88 5.55
C ARG A 35 -16.48 2.16 6.10
N PRO A 36 -16.17 0.96 5.59
CA PRO A 36 -14.90 0.31 5.89
C PRO A 36 -13.73 1.16 5.39
N ARG A 37 -12.67 1.25 6.18
CA ARG A 37 -11.46 2.02 5.87
C ARG A 37 -10.21 1.32 6.42
N ALA A 38 -9.07 1.64 5.82
CA ALA A 38 -7.79 1.23 6.36
C ALA A 38 -7.53 1.87 7.74
N ARG A 39 -6.79 1.13 8.58
CA ARG A 39 -6.36 1.62 9.89
C ARG A 39 -5.61 2.93 9.76
N GLN A 40 -5.86 3.86 10.68
CA GLN A 40 -5.21 5.18 10.66
C GLN A 40 -3.68 5.08 10.71
N ASN A 41 -3.14 4.11 11.47
CA ASN A 41 -1.70 3.87 11.53
C ASN A 41 -1.13 3.45 10.16
N VAL A 42 -1.87 2.64 9.40
CA VAL A 42 -1.43 2.19 8.07
C VAL A 42 -1.45 3.35 7.07
N ILE A 43 -2.45 4.25 7.17
CA ILE A 43 -2.46 5.48 6.37
C ILE A 43 -1.29 6.40 6.72
N LEU A 44 -0.90 6.48 8.00
CA LEU A 44 0.31 7.22 8.40
C LEU A 44 1.58 6.60 7.81
N GLU A 45 1.70 5.28 7.86
CA GLU A 45 2.84 4.53 7.29
C GLU A 45 2.93 4.73 5.76
N LEU A 46 1.79 4.70 5.06
CA LEU A 46 1.70 5.01 3.64
C LEU A 46 2.24 6.41 3.34
N GLY A 47 1.72 7.44 4.03
CA GLY A 47 2.17 8.82 3.87
C GLY A 47 3.66 9.01 4.17
N TYR A 48 4.15 8.34 5.22
CA TYR A 48 5.55 8.38 5.60
C TYR A 48 6.45 7.83 4.48
N PHE A 49 6.17 6.64 3.95
CA PHE A 49 7.00 6.06 2.89
C PHE A 49 6.88 6.79 1.56
N VAL A 50 5.71 7.35 1.23
CA VAL A 50 5.56 8.21 0.05
C VAL A 50 6.45 9.45 0.17
N GLY A 51 6.50 10.08 1.35
CA GLY A 51 7.37 11.22 1.60
C GLY A 51 8.87 10.85 1.68
N HIS A 52 9.19 9.67 2.20
CA HIS A 52 10.57 9.23 2.41
C HIS A 52 11.24 8.66 1.15
N LEU A 53 10.52 7.84 0.37
CA LEU A 53 11.06 7.12 -0.79
C LEU A 53 10.67 7.74 -2.12
N GLY A 54 9.59 8.53 -2.16
CA GLY A 54 8.92 8.92 -3.40
C GLY A 54 7.81 7.95 -3.78
N ARG A 55 6.81 8.45 -4.52
CA ARG A 55 5.60 7.70 -4.88
C ARG A 55 5.87 6.49 -5.79
N ASP A 56 6.92 6.56 -6.61
CA ASP A 56 7.37 5.53 -7.55
C ASP A 56 7.96 4.30 -6.87
N LYS A 57 8.24 4.40 -5.56
CA LYS A 57 8.81 3.30 -4.75
C LYS A 57 7.84 2.81 -3.68
N VAL A 58 6.56 3.14 -3.81
CA VAL A 58 5.52 2.74 -2.88
C VAL A 58 4.33 2.14 -3.64
N CYS A 59 3.98 0.91 -3.31
CA CYS A 59 2.81 0.22 -3.84
C CYS A 59 1.81 -0.04 -2.71
N ALA A 60 0.56 0.39 -2.89
CA ALA A 60 -0.52 0.12 -1.95
C ALA A 60 -1.39 -1.03 -2.49
N LEU A 61 -1.45 -2.14 -1.75
CA LEU A 61 -2.31 -3.28 -2.07
C LEU A 61 -3.65 -3.12 -1.35
N LEU A 62 -4.77 -3.12 -2.07
CA LEU A 62 -6.10 -2.99 -1.47
C LEU A 62 -6.76 -4.35 -1.35
N LYS A 63 -6.93 -4.80 -0.11
CA LYS A 63 -7.78 -5.93 0.19
C LYS A 63 -9.15 -5.41 0.60
N ASP A 64 -10.17 -5.84 -0.14
CA ASP A 64 -11.56 -5.43 0.01
C ASP A 64 -11.85 -3.97 -0.42
N THR A 65 -13.13 -3.60 -0.36
CA THR A 65 -13.57 -2.22 -0.61
C THR A 65 -13.30 -1.36 0.62
N VAL A 66 -12.27 -0.52 0.54
CA VAL A 66 -11.93 0.47 1.56
C VAL A 66 -12.08 1.88 1.02
N GLU A 67 -12.53 2.81 1.86
CA GLU A 67 -12.45 4.23 1.56
C GLU A 67 -10.98 4.65 1.47
N LEU A 68 -10.57 5.16 0.30
CA LEU A 68 -9.24 5.70 0.07
C LEU A 68 -9.23 7.21 0.30
N PRO A 69 -8.14 7.76 0.87
CA PRO A 69 -8.00 9.21 0.95
C PRO A 69 -7.81 9.77 -0.46
N SER A 70 -8.62 10.78 -0.81
CA SER A 70 -8.65 11.42 -2.14
C SER A 70 -7.30 12.00 -2.59
N ASP A 71 -6.42 12.31 -1.63
CA ASP A 71 -5.25 13.17 -1.85
C ASP A 71 -3.95 12.40 -2.10
N TYR A 72 -3.96 11.07 -2.12
CA TYR A 72 -2.81 10.25 -2.50
C TYR A 72 -2.68 10.12 -4.03
N VAL A 73 -2.71 11.25 -4.71
CA VAL A 73 -2.58 11.32 -6.17
C VAL A 73 -1.20 10.82 -6.59
N GLY A 74 -1.18 9.72 -7.35
CA GLY A 74 0.03 9.15 -7.94
C GLY A 74 0.69 8.01 -7.15
N VAL A 75 0.08 7.55 -6.05
CA VAL A 75 0.41 6.22 -5.50
C VAL A 75 -0.35 5.16 -6.30
N VAL A 76 0.33 4.09 -6.69
CA VAL A 76 -0.31 2.97 -7.40
C VAL A 76 -1.08 2.12 -6.39
N TYR A 77 -2.37 2.00 -6.64
CA TYR A 77 -3.31 1.18 -5.91
C TYR A 77 -3.56 -0.11 -6.67
N VAL A 78 -3.03 -1.22 -6.16
CA VAL A 78 -3.18 -2.54 -6.77
C VAL A 78 -4.27 -3.31 -6.00
N PRO A 79 -5.38 -3.69 -6.63
CA PRO A 79 -6.37 -4.55 -6.00
C PRO A 79 -5.73 -5.90 -5.61
N TRP A 80 -5.91 -6.31 -4.36
CA TRP A 80 -5.58 -7.65 -3.91
C TRP A 80 -6.70 -8.59 -4.36
N ASP A 81 -6.47 -9.30 -5.46
CA ASP A 81 -7.37 -10.31 -5.97
C ASP A 81 -6.99 -11.72 -5.47
N ASP A 82 -7.99 -12.54 -5.17
CA ASP A 82 -7.76 -13.91 -4.72
C ASP A 82 -7.17 -14.82 -5.81
N ALA A 83 -7.31 -14.43 -7.09
CA ALA A 83 -6.68 -15.12 -8.21
C ALA A 83 -5.16 -14.86 -8.31
N GLY A 84 -4.63 -13.92 -7.51
CA GLY A 84 -3.21 -13.64 -7.38
C GLY A 84 -2.61 -12.76 -8.48
N ALA A 85 -3.42 -12.09 -9.31
CA ALA A 85 -2.95 -11.17 -10.33
C ALA A 85 -2.16 -9.98 -9.75
N TRP A 86 -2.45 -9.57 -8.52
CA TRP A 86 -1.72 -8.53 -7.77
C TRP A 86 -0.23 -8.79 -7.68
N LYS A 87 0.20 -10.07 -7.68
CA LYS A 87 1.63 -10.43 -7.66
C LYS A 87 2.34 -9.95 -8.92
N MET A 88 1.68 -10.05 -10.07
CA MET A 88 2.22 -9.60 -11.35
C MET A 88 2.25 -8.07 -11.42
N GLU A 89 1.21 -7.40 -10.93
CA GLU A 89 1.18 -5.94 -10.88
C GLU A 89 2.26 -5.39 -9.92
N LEU A 90 2.39 -5.95 -8.72
CA LEU A 90 3.46 -5.59 -7.80
C LEU A 90 4.85 -5.82 -8.41
N ALA A 91 5.05 -6.95 -9.11
CA ALA A 91 6.31 -7.24 -9.79
C ALA A 91 6.66 -6.19 -10.86
N LYS A 92 5.66 -5.69 -11.62
CA LYS A 92 5.86 -4.60 -12.59
C LYS A 92 6.25 -3.30 -11.90
N GLU A 93 5.60 -2.94 -10.80
CA GLU A 93 5.94 -1.73 -10.04
C GLU A 93 7.34 -1.79 -9.44
N MET A 94 7.72 -2.94 -8.88
CA MET A 94 9.09 -3.16 -8.40
C MET A 94 10.10 -3.06 -9.54
N HIS A 95 9.80 -3.62 -10.71
CA HIS A 95 10.66 -3.50 -11.87
C HIS A 95 10.80 -2.05 -12.35
N ALA A 96 9.69 -1.30 -12.40
CA ALA A 96 9.67 0.13 -12.76
C ALA A 96 10.47 1.00 -11.77
N ALA A 97 10.48 0.63 -10.49
CA ALA A 97 11.29 1.25 -9.44
C ALA A 97 12.80 0.90 -9.53
N GLY A 98 13.20 0.08 -10.51
CA GLY A 98 14.60 -0.28 -10.79
C GLY A 98 15.08 -1.59 -10.15
N TYR A 99 14.17 -2.43 -9.64
CA TYR A 99 14.53 -3.74 -9.10
C TYR A 99 14.63 -4.81 -10.20
N ASP A 100 15.59 -5.71 -10.03
CA ASP A 100 15.70 -6.90 -10.86
C ASP A 100 14.66 -7.95 -10.41
N VAL A 101 13.58 -8.07 -11.18
CA VAL A 101 12.45 -8.96 -10.88
C VAL A 101 12.39 -10.06 -11.92
N ASP A 102 12.55 -11.31 -11.47
CA ASP A 102 12.38 -12.49 -12.32
C ASP A 102 10.89 -12.86 -12.44
N PHE A 103 10.26 -12.38 -13.51
CA PHE A 103 8.85 -12.63 -13.80
C PHE A 103 8.52 -14.13 -13.97
N ASN A 104 9.48 -14.98 -14.33
CA ASN A 104 9.23 -16.43 -14.42
C ASN A 104 8.95 -17.03 -13.04
N LYS A 105 9.58 -16.51 -11.99
CA LYS A 105 9.33 -16.95 -10.61
C LYS A 105 7.96 -16.47 -10.10
N VAL A 106 7.51 -15.31 -10.56
CA VAL A 106 6.19 -14.76 -10.23
C VAL A 106 5.08 -15.65 -10.81
N ILE A 107 5.22 -16.05 -12.08
CA ILE A 107 4.22 -16.88 -12.78
C ILE A 107 4.18 -18.30 -12.23
N LYS A 108 5.35 -18.89 -11.91
CA LYS A 108 5.43 -20.29 -11.48
C LYS A 108 4.94 -20.54 -10.05
N GLY A 109 4.57 -19.50 -9.31
CA GLY A 109 3.91 -19.56 -7.99
C GLY A 109 4.33 -20.78 -7.16
N ARG A 110 5.53 -20.76 -6.58
CA ARG A 110 5.95 -21.80 -5.65
C ARG A 110 5.15 -21.75 -4.36
#